data_AF-A0AA38YX02-F1
#
_entry.id   AF-A0AA38YX02-F1
#
_cell.length_a   1.000
_cell.length_b   1.000
_cell.length_c   1.000
_cell.angle_alpha   90.00
_cell.angle_beta   90.00
_cell.angle_gamma   90.00
#
_symmetry.space_group_name_H-M   'P 1'
#
loop_
_entity.id
_entity.type
_entity.pdbx_description
1 polymer ?
#
loop_
_entity_poly.entity_id
_entity_poly.type
_entity_poly.pdbx_seq_one_letter_code
_entity_poly.pdbx_strand_id
1 'polypeptide(L)'
;MDPFFTPNADMVVQNRKSGMMNQTTINDAYKKKARERACMLMTKWMYKAAIPFNAITYPSFQPMIEAIGQYDVSMKGPTLHEVRVTNLEK
;
A
#
# COMPACT_ATOMS: atom_id res chain seq x y z
N MET A 1 37.67 8.77 25.03
CA MET A 1 37.37 8.68 23.58
C MET A 1 38.22 9.73 22.90
N ASP A 2 39.16 9.32 22.04
CA ASP A 2 40.14 10.24 21.46
C ASP A 2 39.48 11.23 20.49
N PRO A 3 39.78 12.54 20.59
CA PRO A 3 39.14 13.58 19.78
C PRO A 3 39.64 13.64 18.32
N PHE A 4 40.51 12.71 17.89
CA PHE A 4 41.16 12.73 16.57
C PHE A 4 40.84 11.52 15.68
N PHE A 5 39.88 10.67 16.05
CA PHE A 5 39.48 9.59 15.16
C PHE A 5 38.65 10.14 13.99
N THR A 6 39.32 10.50 12.90
CA THR A 6 38.67 10.75 11.61
C THR A 6 38.50 9.41 10.90
N PRO A 7 37.28 8.93 10.62
CA PRO A 7 37.09 7.69 9.88
C PRO A 7 37.69 7.84 8.47
N ASN A 8 38.53 6.89 8.08
CA ASN A 8 39.12 6.83 6.74
C ASN A 8 38.00 6.85 5.67
N ALA A 9 38.19 7.62 4.59
CA ALA A 9 37.27 7.75 3.46
C ALA A 9 36.82 6.39 2.89
N ASP A 10 37.69 5.38 2.94
CA ASP A 10 37.36 4.02 2.49
C ASP A 10 36.26 3.36 3.34
N MET A 11 36.18 3.65 4.64
CA MET A 11 35.11 3.16 5.52
C MET A 11 33.76 3.84 5.20
N VAL A 12 33.80 5.13 4.84
CA VAL A 12 32.60 5.89 4.43
C VAL A 12 32.07 5.38 3.09
N VAL A 13 32.96 4.99 2.17
CA VAL A 13 32.59 4.43 0.86
C VAL A 13 32.06 3.00 0.99
N GLN A 14 32.61 2.17 1.89
CA GLN A 14 32.13 0.81 2.15
C GLN A 14 30.70 0.81 2.75
N ASN A 15 30.40 1.72 3.69
CA ASN A 15 29.05 1.86 4.24
C ASN A 15 28.01 2.38 3.22
N ARG A 16 28.44 3.10 2.17
CA ARG A 16 27.55 3.45 1.05
C ARG A 16 27.32 2.28 0.09
N LYS A 17 28.28 1.36 -0.02
CA LYS A 17 28.19 0.17 -0.88
C LYS A 17 27.45 -1.00 -0.22
N SER A 18 27.29 -1.03 1.10
CA SER A 18 26.46 -2.03 1.80
C SER A 18 24.98 -1.61 1.90
N GLY A 19 24.47 -0.93 0.87
CA GLY A 19 23.14 -0.32 0.82
C GLY A 19 22.01 -1.33 1.02
N MET A 20 21.65 -1.59 2.27
CA MET A 20 20.30 -2.04 2.65
C MET A 20 20.00 -1.73 4.12
N MET A 21 20.36 -0.52 4.56
CA MET A 21 19.59 0.15 5.61
C MET A 21 18.56 1.01 4.88
N ASN A 22 17.43 0.41 4.50
CA ASN A 22 16.27 1.17 4.04
C ASN A 22 15.82 2.01 5.22
N GLN A 23 16.32 3.25 5.32
CA GLN A 23 15.82 4.19 6.31
C GLN A 23 14.36 4.44 5.98
N THR A 24 13.46 3.75 6.69
CA THR A 24 12.02 3.90 6.54
C THR A 24 11.68 5.32 6.93
N THR A 25 11.33 6.12 5.93
CA THR A 25 10.99 7.52 6.14
C THR A 25 9.65 7.60 6.88
N ILE A 26 9.37 8.72 7.55
CA ILE A 26 8.06 8.95 8.20
C ILE A 26 6.90 8.73 7.20
N ASN A 27 7.13 9.04 5.93
CA ASN A 27 6.21 8.81 4.83
C ASN A 27 5.89 7.32 4.62
N ASP A 28 6.89 6.44 4.71
CA ASP A 28 6.69 4.99 4.55
C ASP A 28 5.89 4.40 5.71
N ALA A 29 6.16 4.87 6.94
CA ALA A 29 5.38 4.48 8.11
C ALA A 29 3.91 4.94 8.01
N TYR A 30 3.69 6.16 7.50
CA TYR A 30 2.34 6.68 7.23
C TYR A 30 1.61 5.84 6.17
N LYS A 31 2.25 5.57 5.03
CA LYS A 31 1.69 4.73 3.96
C LYS A 31 1.36 3.33 4.45
N LYS A 32 2.21 2.73 5.28
CA LYS A 32 1.97 1.42 5.89
C LYS A 32 0.72 1.43 6.78
N LYS A 33 0.57 2.42 7.67
CA LYS A 33 -0.62 2.54 8.53
C LYS A 33 -1.90 2.77 7.71
N ALA A 34 -1.83 3.58 6.65
CA ALA A 34 -2.95 3.79 5.74
C ALA A 34 -3.37 2.48 5.05
N ARG A 35 -2.41 1.70 4.57
CA ARG A 35 -2.64 0.38 3.98
C ARG A 35 -3.26 -0.59 4.98
N GLU A 36 -2.72 -0.70 6.18
CA GLU A 36 -3.25 -1.58 7.24
C GLU A 36 -4.71 -1.25 7.56
N ARG A 37 -5.05 0.03 7.67
CA ARG A 37 -6.42 0.50 7.90
C ARG A 37 -7.34 0.13 6.73
N ALA A 38 -6.91 0.33 5.49
CA ALA A 38 -7.68 -0.01 4.30
C ALA A 38 -7.94 -1.53 4.23
N CYS A 39 -6.90 -2.35 4.42
CA CYS A 39 -7.02 -3.81 4.45
C CYS A 39 -7.98 -4.28 5.55
N MET A 40 -7.89 -3.73 6.76
CA MET A 40 -8.81 -4.08 7.86
C MET A 40 -10.27 -3.79 7.51
N LEU A 41 -10.55 -2.60 6.94
CA LEU A 41 -11.92 -2.21 6.55
C LEU A 41 -12.47 -3.12 5.45
N MET A 42 -11.65 -3.44 4.46
CA MET A 42 -12.00 -4.35 3.37
C MET A 42 -12.29 -5.77 3.88
N THR A 43 -11.42 -6.34 4.73
CA THR A 43 -11.64 -7.67 5.32
C THR A 43 -12.93 -7.70 6.14
N LYS A 44 -13.21 -6.67 6.93
CA LYS A 44 -14.45 -6.56 7.72
C LYS A 44 -15.68 -6.48 6.82
N TRP A 45 -15.61 -5.73 5.73
CA TRP A 45 -16.68 -5.65 4.74
C TRP A 45 -16.92 -7.00 4.05
N MET A 46 -15.85 -7.67 3.58
CA MET A 46 -15.95 -9.00 2.97
C MET A 46 -16.59 -10.02 3.90
N TYR A 47 -16.17 -10.05 5.18
CA TYR A 47 -16.77 -10.92 6.18
C TYR A 47 -18.27 -10.65 6.37
N LYS A 48 -18.67 -9.39 6.51
CA LYS A 48 -20.09 -9.01 6.67
C LYS A 48 -20.94 -9.31 5.42
N ALA A 49 -20.36 -9.21 4.24
CA ALA A 49 -21.02 -9.44 2.97
C ALA A 49 -20.97 -10.92 2.52
N ALA A 50 -20.38 -11.81 3.34
CA ALA A 50 -20.13 -13.21 3.00
C ALA A 50 -19.36 -13.39 1.67
N ILE A 51 -18.45 -12.46 1.36
CA ILE A 51 -17.58 -12.55 0.18
C ILE A 51 -16.43 -13.51 0.51
N PRO A 52 -16.22 -14.57 -0.30
CA PRO A 52 -15.08 -15.46 -0.13
C PRO A 52 -13.74 -14.71 -0.15
N PHE A 53 -12.85 -14.98 0.82
CA PHE A 53 -11.57 -14.27 0.89
C PHE A 53 -10.64 -14.56 -0.31
N ASN A 54 -10.81 -15.70 -0.98
CA ASN A 54 -10.12 -15.98 -2.24
C ASN A 54 -10.49 -15.00 -3.37
N ALA A 55 -11.53 -14.17 -3.23
CA ALA A 55 -11.86 -13.12 -4.19
C ALA A 55 -10.70 -12.13 -4.43
N ILE A 56 -9.77 -11.97 -3.48
CA ILE A 56 -8.61 -11.09 -3.66
C ILE A 56 -7.53 -11.68 -4.58
N THR A 57 -7.57 -12.98 -4.87
CA THR A 57 -6.56 -13.64 -5.72
C THR A 57 -6.88 -13.52 -7.20
N TYR A 58 -8.05 -12.97 -7.55
CA TYR A 58 -8.42 -12.74 -8.94
C TYR A 58 -7.56 -11.61 -9.53
N PRO A 59 -7.02 -11.75 -10.75
CA PRO A 59 -6.21 -10.72 -11.39
C PRO A 59 -6.88 -9.35 -11.50
N SER A 60 -8.22 -9.32 -11.54
CA SER A 60 -9.02 -8.09 -11.57
C SER A 60 -9.00 -7.29 -10.27
N PHE A 61 -8.58 -7.88 -9.15
CA PHE A 61 -8.58 -7.22 -7.85
C PHE A 61 -7.58 -6.07 -7.78
N GLN A 62 -6.34 -6.26 -8.27
CA GLN A 62 -5.31 -5.23 -8.21
C GLN A 62 -5.65 -3.99 -9.06
N PRO A 63 -6.11 -4.12 -10.33
CA PRO A 63 -6.60 -2.98 -11.12
C PRO A 63 -7.75 -2.21 -10.46
N MET A 64 -8.66 -2.91 -9.77
CA MET A 64 -9.75 -2.26 -9.03
C MET A 64 -9.20 -1.38 -7.90
N ILE A 65 -8.22 -1.87 -7.12
CA ILE A 65 -7.59 -1.08 -6.04
C ILE A 65 -6.83 0.13 -6.60
N GLU A 66 -6.14 -0.03 -7.73
CA GLU A 66 -5.43 1.07 -8.39
C GLU A 66 -6.38 2.16 -8.87
N ALA A 67 -7.49 1.79 -9.50
CA ALA A 67 -8.53 2.73 -9.93
C ALA A 67 -9.12 3.50 -8.75
N ILE A 68 -9.39 2.83 -7.62
CA ILE A 68 -9.86 3.47 -6.39
C ILE A 68 -8.80 4.45 -5.84
N GLY A 69 -7.52 4.06 -5.86
CA GLY A 69 -6.42 4.90 -5.38
C GLY A 69 -6.15 6.14 -6.24
N GLN A 70 -6.50 6.11 -7.53
CA GLN A 70 -6.33 7.23 -8.46
C GLN A 70 -7.46 8.28 -8.35
N TYR A 71 -8.66 7.88 -7.94
CA TYR A 71 -9.86 8.72 -8.05
C TYR A 71 -9.83 9.93 -7.11
N ASP A 72 -9.80 9.71 -5.80
CA ASP A 72 -9.54 10.66 -4.70
C ASP A 72 -9.94 10.00 -3.36
N VAL A 73 -9.48 10.54 -2.22
CA VAL A 73 -9.89 10.08 -0.87
C VAL A 73 -11.39 10.24 -0.62
N SER A 74 -12.06 11.17 -1.33
CA SER A 74 -13.50 11.44 -1.21
C SER A 74 -14.39 10.60 -2.14
N MET A 75 -13.85 9.58 -2.82
CA MET A 75 -14.62 8.72 -3.71
C MET A 75 -15.81 8.08 -2.98
N LYS A 76 -17.02 8.25 -3.52
CA LYS A 76 -18.19 7.47 -3.10
C LYS A 76 -18.15 6.11 -3.77
N GLY A 77 -18.48 5.06 -3.02
CA GLY A 77 -18.66 3.73 -3.60
C GLY A 77 -19.78 3.73 -4.66
N PRO A 78 -19.72 2.81 -5.63
CA PRO A 78 -20.75 2.71 -6.66
C PRO A 78 -22.09 2.30 -6.04
N THR A 79 -23.17 2.80 -6.63
CA THR A 79 -24.54 2.45 -6.28
C THR A 79 -24.91 1.07 -6.85
N LEU A 80 -25.94 0.43 -6.25
CA LEU A 80 -26.43 -0.86 -6.75
C LEU A 80 -26.89 -0.79 -8.22
N HIS A 81 -27.43 0.36 -8.64
CA HIS A 81 -27.83 0.59 -10.01
C HIS A 81 -26.64 0.59 -10.96
N GLU A 82 -25.57 1.32 -10.63
CA GLU A 82 -24.36 1.39 -11.46
C GLU A 82 -23.67 0.02 -11.60
N VAL A 83 -23.66 -0.77 -10.54
CA VAL A 83 -23.09 -2.13 -10.56
C VAL A 83 -23.91 -3.07 -11.45
N ARG A 84 -25.25 -2.95 -11.43
CA ARG A 84 -26.15 -3.85 -12.18
C ARG A 84 -26.29 -3.50 -13.65
N VAL A 85 -26.34 -2.21 -13.98
CA VAL A 85 -26.78 -1.74 -15.30
C VAL A 85 -25.61 -1.32 -16.18
N THR A 86 -24.55 -0.75 -15.60
CA THR A 86 -23.59 0.04 -16.40
C THR A 86 -22.28 -0.68 -16.71
N ASN A 87 -21.94 -1.74 -15.97
CA ASN A 87 -20.59 -2.33 -15.97
C ASN A 87 -20.51 -3.81 -16.39
N LEU A 88 -21.63 -4.45 -16.71
CA LEU A 88 -21.67 -5.85 -17.17
C LEU A 88 -21.92 -5.98 -18.68
N GLU A 89 -22.12 -4.86 -19.39
CA GLU A 89 -22.43 -4.83 -20.82
C GLU A 89 -21.36 -4.10 -21.68
N LYS A 90 -20.14 -3.93 -21.17
CA LYS A 90 -19.03 -3.30 -21.91
C LYS A 90 -17.83 -4.21 -22.04
#